data_AF-A0ABD2YHL4-F1
#
_entry.id   AF-A0ABD2YHL4-F1
#
_cell.length_a   1.000
_cell.length_b   1.000
_cell.length_c   1.000
_cell.angle_alpha   90.00
_cell.angle_beta   90.00
_cell.angle_gamma   90.00
#
_symmetry.space_group_name_H-M   'P 1'
#
loop_
_entity.id
_entity.type
_entity.pdbx_description
1 polymer ?
#
loop_
_entity_poly.entity_id
_entity_poly.type
_entity_poly.pdbx_seq_one_letter_code
_entity_poly.pdbx_strand_id
1 'polypeptide(L)'
;MPEEIFALTSFRTLVLSVEGNLKDLEQIFKCIESNANHLSKTSLDIRNFDCQSKERLSFIQKLLSSRVHILRLEGRIGVELGAISESITEIHLNGSQLENDPMKKLEVLPKLRILVLEIEAYTGNKMHCSKLGFPELRSLKLSKLYNLKAWNVEDRSMLKLSTLEIQNCRRMKMLPEGLESIHTLSKLKISMMPKGFQDRLRMVDGKGGEDLRKINPKCTIEFGSDDPWPEYTTDSAQRPDTCAACGSTSQTYWRFYCNFKQNSSFGETITDFPSSSSTETRDFASSSVTTK
;
A
#
# COMPACT_ATOMS: atom_id res chain seq x y z
N MET A 1 24.50 -5.31 -15.18
CA MET A 1 23.52 -4.40 -15.81
C MET A 1 23.18 -4.96 -17.18
N PRO A 2 21.92 -5.28 -17.50
CA PRO A 2 21.60 -6.06 -18.69
C PRO A 2 21.41 -5.12 -19.88
N GLU A 3 22.42 -5.02 -20.74
CA GLU A 3 22.26 -4.43 -22.08
C GLU A 3 21.13 -5.10 -22.88
N GLU A 4 20.77 -6.33 -22.52
CA GLU A 4 19.71 -7.12 -23.14
C GLU A 4 18.28 -6.57 -22.91
N ILE A 5 18.01 -5.84 -21.82
CA ILE A 5 16.68 -5.21 -21.61
C ILE A 5 16.48 -4.03 -22.59
N PHE A 6 17.56 -3.38 -23.03
CA PHE A 6 17.53 -2.20 -23.90
C PHE A 6 17.38 -2.55 -25.39
N ALA A 7 17.55 -3.81 -25.78
CA ALA A 7 17.42 -4.27 -27.18
C ALA A 7 15.97 -4.62 -27.59
N LEU A 8 15.02 -4.52 -26.67
CA LEU A 8 13.66 -5.06 -26.81
C LEU A 8 12.63 -3.97 -27.14
N THR A 9 12.71 -3.41 -28.35
CA THR A 9 11.89 -2.29 -28.86
C THR A 9 10.46 -2.67 -29.31
N SER A 10 10.02 -3.91 -29.14
CA SER A 10 8.72 -4.41 -29.64
C SER A 10 7.63 -4.61 -28.57
N PHE A 11 7.93 -4.43 -27.28
CA PHE A 11 6.97 -4.74 -26.22
C PHE A 11 5.92 -3.64 -26.04
N ARG A 12 4.65 -4.04 -25.97
CA ARG A 12 3.53 -3.15 -25.58
C ARG A 12 3.37 -3.01 -24.07
N THR A 13 3.92 -3.94 -23.30
CA THR A 13 3.85 -3.98 -21.84
C THR A 13 5.25 -4.17 -21.28
N LEU A 14 5.66 -3.28 -20.38
CA LEU A 14 6.92 -3.37 -19.67
C LEU A 14 6.63 -3.64 -18.18
N VAL A 15 7.24 -4.68 -17.62
CA VAL A 15 7.17 -5.01 -16.19
C VAL A 15 8.59 -5.13 -15.65
N LEU A 16 8.95 -4.30 -14.69
CA LEU A 16 10.28 -4.28 -14.11
C LEU A 16 10.19 -4.31 -12.59
N SER A 17 11.06 -5.08 -11.96
CA SER A 17 11.28 -5.10 -10.51
C SER A 17 12.72 -4.70 -10.24
N VAL A 18 12.94 -3.74 -9.34
CA VAL A 18 14.27 -3.15 -9.10
C VAL A 18 14.49 -3.00 -7.61
N GLU A 19 15.61 -3.52 -7.14
CA GLU A 19 16.10 -3.33 -5.77
C GLU A 19 16.74 -1.94 -5.66
N GLY A 20 16.73 -1.29 -4.49
CA GLY A 20 16.93 0.14 -4.22
C GLY A 20 18.18 0.89 -4.74
N ASN A 21 18.88 0.39 -5.75
CA ASN A 21 19.96 1.02 -6.50
C ASN A 21 19.44 2.13 -7.45
N LEU A 22 19.85 3.37 -7.19
CA LEU A 22 19.46 4.54 -7.97
C LEU A 22 20.01 4.51 -9.42
N LYS A 23 21.23 4.03 -9.65
CA LYS A 23 21.84 4.03 -10.99
C LYS A 23 21.09 3.11 -11.95
N ASP A 24 20.64 1.97 -11.44
CA ASP A 24 19.87 0.98 -12.20
C ASP A 24 18.50 1.57 -12.56
N LEU A 25 17.86 2.21 -11.58
CA LEU A 25 16.60 2.93 -11.77
C LEU A 25 16.70 4.07 -12.77
N GLU A 26 17.78 4.85 -12.77
CA GLU A 26 18.01 5.91 -13.75
C GLU A 26 18.15 5.37 -15.17
N GLN A 27 18.84 4.23 -15.35
CA GLN A 27 18.97 3.60 -16.67
C GLN A 27 17.63 3.05 -17.16
N ILE A 28 16.88 2.40 -16.28
CA ILE A 28 15.53 1.91 -16.56
C ILE A 28 14.61 3.07 -16.93
N PHE A 29 14.68 4.16 -16.18
CA PHE A 29 13.88 5.35 -16.43
C PHE A 29 14.17 5.94 -17.82
N LYS A 30 15.44 6.04 -18.22
CA LYS A 30 15.82 6.45 -19.58
C LYS A 30 15.26 5.51 -20.65
N CYS A 31 15.20 4.20 -20.39
CA CYS A 31 14.59 3.24 -21.30
C CYS A 31 13.08 3.46 -21.46
N ILE A 32 12.38 3.71 -20.34
CA ILE A 32 10.95 4.02 -20.34
C ILE A 32 10.67 5.29 -21.14
N GLU A 33 11.45 6.35 -20.91
CA GLU A 33 11.30 7.61 -21.63
C GLU A 33 11.56 7.44 -23.15
N SER A 34 12.60 6.70 -23.52
CA SER A 34 12.96 6.49 -24.93
C SER A 34 11.93 5.66 -25.70
N ASN A 35 11.17 4.79 -25.02
CA ASN A 35 10.17 3.91 -25.62
C ASN A 35 8.71 4.33 -25.34
N ALA A 36 8.49 5.54 -24.81
CA ALA A 36 7.19 5.99 -24.31
C ALA A 36 6.05 5.98 -25.35
N ASN A 37 6.39 6.02 -26.65
CA ASN A 37 5.43 5.98 -27.76
C ASN A 37 5.03 4.56 -28.18
N HIS A 38 5.81 3.55 -27.83
CA HIS A 38 5.55 2.14 -28.16
C HIS A 38 4.95 1.37 -26.97
N LEU A 39 5.17 1.85 -25.76
CA LEU A 39 4.67 1.25 -24.53
C LEU A 39 3.19 1.64 -24.27
N SER A 40 2.32 0.64 -24.27
CA SER A 40 0.90 0.80 -23.90
C SER A 40 0.67 0.65 -22.39
N LYS A 41 1.53 -0.08 -21.69
CA LYS A 41 1.44 -0.32 -20.25
C LYS A 41 2.84 -0.45 -19.64
N THR A 42 3.05 0.22 -18.51
CA THR A 42 4.33 0.19 -17.77
C THR A 42 4.05 -0.10 -16.31
N SER A 43 4.63 -1.18 -15.80
CA SER A 43 4.56 -1.60 -14.41
C SER A 43 5.96 -1.58 -13.82
N LEU A 44 6.13 -0.85 -12.72
CA LEU A 44 7.40 -0.74 -12.03
C LEU A 44 7.21 -1.11 -10.55
N ASP A 45 7.97 -2.09 -10.10
CA ASP A 45 8.08 -2.50 -8.71
C ASP A 45 9.46 -2.09 -8.19
N ILE A 46 9.50 -1.17 -7.23
CA ILE A 46 10.72 -0.65 -6.63
C ILE A 46 10.75 -1.09 -5.17
N ARG A 47 11.79 -1.81 -4.78
CA ARG A 47 11.96 -2.33 -3.43
C ARG A 47 13.10 -1.66 -2.70
N ASN A 48 12.98 -1.57 -1.38
CA ASN A 48 14.00 -1.03 -0.48
C ASN A 48 14.56 0.33 -0.93
N PHE A 49 13.68 1.23 -1.37
CA PHE A 49 14.06 2.54 -1.89
C PHE A 49 13.73 3.68 -0.92
N ASP A 50 14.61 3.90 0.06
CA ASP A 50 14.48 5.02 0.99
C ASP A 50 15.03 6.33 0.40
N CYS A 51 14.22 7.39 0.35
CA CYS A 51 14.58 8.73 -0.08
C CYS A 51 15.32 9.52 1.02
N GLN A 52 16.47 9.00 1.46
CA GLN A 52 17.31 9.66 2.47
C GLN A 52 18.11 10.86 1.92
N SER A 53 18.20 10.97 0.60
CA SER A 53 18.91 12.04 -0.10
C SER A 53 17.97 12.80 -1.06
N LYS A 54 18.35 14.05 -1.39
CA LYS A 54 17.58 14.89 -2.31
C LYS A 54 17.51 14.29 -3.72
N GLU A 55 18.55 13.59 -4.14
CA GLU A 55 18.64 12.94 -5.46
C GLU A 55 17.64 11.80 -5.59
N ARG A 56 17.50 10.98 -4.54
CA ARG A 56 16.54 9.87 -4.53
C ARG A 56 15.11 10.37 -4.53
N LEU A 57 14.84 11.42 -3.75
CA LEU A 57 13.53 12.05 -3.72
C LEU A 57 13.18 12.68 -5.08
N SER A 58 14.11 13.42 -5.69
CA SER A 58 13.88 14.05 -7.00
C SER A 58 13.66 13.00 -8.09
N PHE A 59 14.37 11.86 -8.03
CA PHE A 59 14.14 10.73 -8.91
C PHE A 59 12.72 10.19 -8.78
N ILE A 60 12.21 9.94 -7.56
CA ILE A 60 10.84 9.47 -7.35
C ILE A 60 9.81 10.48 -7.85
N GLN A 61 10.03 11.78 -7.63
CA GLN A 61 9.15 12.83 -8.16
C GLN A 61 9.11 12.85 -9.68
N LYS A 62 10.28 12.71 -10.33
CA LYS A 62 10.39 12.59 -11.80
C LYS A 62 9.68 11.33 -12.29
N LEU A 63 9.85 10.22 -11.59
CA LEU A 63 9.23 8.93 -11.92
C LEU A 63 7.71 8.99 -11.85
N LEU A 64 7.15 9.55 -10.76
CA LEU A 64 5.72 9.74 -10.56
C LEU A 64 5.08 10.62 -11.64
N SER A 65 5.85 11.59 -12.16
CA SER A 65 5.43 12.48 -13.25
C SER A 65 5.52 11.85 -14.64
N SER A 66 6.10 10.64 -14.77
CA SER A 66 6.31 9.97 -16.05
C SER A 66 5.16 9.04 -16.43
N ARG A 67 5.19 8.48 -17.64
CA ARG A 67 4.13 7.63 -18.20
C ARG A 67 4.16 6.19 -17.65
N VAL A 68 4.04 6.06 -16.33
CA VAL A 68 3.88 4.78 -15.62
C VAL A 68 2.39 4.51 -15.42
N HIS A 69 2.00 3.24 -15.46
CA HIS A 69 0.61 2.81 -15.28
C HIS A 69 0.42 2.08 -13.94
N ILE A 70 1.38 1.26 -13.53
CA ILE A 70 1.38 0.55 -12.26
C ILE A 70 2.67 0.89 -11.54
N LEU A 71 2.57 1.44 -10.33
CA LEU A 71 3.71 1.73 -9.47
C LEU A 71 3.56 0.99 -8.15
N ARG A 72 4.55 0.16 -7.82
CA ARG A 72 4.73 -0.43 -6.50
C ARG A 72 6.03 0.12 -5.94
N LEU A 73 5.96 0.71 -4.76
CA LEU A 73 7.10 1.35 -4.12
C LEU A 73 7.15 0.93 -2.66
N GLU A 74 8.24 0.26 -2.30
CA GLU A 74 8.63 -0.05 -0.95
C GLU A 74 9.85 0.81 -0.56
N GLY A 75 9.70 1.54 0.54
CA GLY A 75 10.73 2.43 1.08
C GLY A 75 10.20 3.82 1.41
N ARG A 76 10.91 4.52 2.29
CA ARG A 76 10.54 5.80 2.87
C ARG A 76 10.63 6.95 1.86
N ILE A 77 9.55 7.71 1.68
CA ILE A 77 9.55 9.00 0.98
C ILE A 77 9.59 10.15 2.00
N GLY A 78 8.84 10.03 3.10
CA GLY A 78 8.75 11.02 4.18
C GLY A 78 7.87 12.23 3.84
N VAL A 79 8.14 12.88 2.71
CA VAL A 79 7.46 14.13 2.30
C VAL A 79 6.32 13.86 1.30
N GLU A 80 5.76 14.92 0.72
CA GLU A 80 4.64 14.85 -0.22
C GLU A 80 4.99 14.18 -1.57
N LEU A 81 4.05 13.40 -2.10
CA LEU A 81 4.06 12.93 -3.48
C LEU A 81 3.86 14.16 -4.38
N GLY A 82 4.85 14.48 -5.21
CA GLY A 82 4.83 15.67 -6.09
C GLY A 82 3.74 15.63 -7.16
N ALA A 83 4.06 16.04 -8.39
CA ALA A 83 3.14 15.81 -9.51
C ALA A 83 3.08 14.31 -9.83
N ILE A 84 1.87 13.83 -10.13
CA ILE A 84 1.61 12.41 -10.44
C ILE A 84 0.91 12.35 -11.80
N SER A 85 1.38 11.47 -12.67
CA SER A 85 0.85 11.30 -14.02
C SER A 85 -0.57 10.73 -14.03
N GLU A 86 -1.40 11.27 -14.93
CA GLU A 86 -2.77 10.80 -15.19
C GLU A 86 -2.83 9.41 -15.85
N SER A 87 -1.71 8.85 -16.30
CA SER A 87 -1.64 7.49 -16.85
C SER A 87 -1.75 6.40 -15.78
N ILE A 88 -1.55 6.74 -14.51
CA ILE A 88 -1.49 5.77 -13.43
C ILE A 88 -2.87 5.15 -13.18
N THR A 89 -2.89 3.82 -13.18
CA THR A 89 -4.05 2.99 -12.90
C THR A 89 -3.93 2.25 -11.57
N GLU A 90 -2.73 2.00 -11.07
CA GLU A 90 -2.51 1.27 -9.81
C GLU A 90 -1.32 1.83 -9.04
N ILE A 91 -1.51 2.05 -7.73
CA ILE A 91 -0.46 2.49 -6.81
C ILE A 91 -0.43 1.58 -5.60
N HIS A 92 0.76 1.08 -5.28
CA HIS A 92 1.06 0.40 -4.03
C HIS A 92 2.19 1.15 -3.32
N LEU A 93 1.91 1.68 -2.14
CA LEU A 93 2.89 2.34 -1.27
C LEU A 93 3.08 1.49 -0.03
N ASN A 94 4.31 1.09 0.23
CA ASN A 94 4.71 0.28 1.37
C ASN A 94 5.86 0.98 2.09
N GLY A 95 5.72 1.29 3.39
CA GLY A 95 6.82 1.93 4.13
C GLY A 95 7.12 3.37 3.70
N SER A 96 6.26 4.00 2.89
CA SER A 96 6.52 5.34 2.33
C SER A 96 6.54 6.47 3.36
N GLN A 97 5.94 6.26 4.54
CA GLN A 97 5.94 7.21 5.65
C GLN A 97 5.55 8.64 5.26
N LEU A 98 4.56 8.80 4.38
CA LEU A 98 4.09 10.11 3.95
C LEU A 98 3.53 10.89 5.16
N GLU A 99 4.03 12.10 5.36
CA GLU A 99 3.56 13.00 6.42
C GLU A 99 2.22 13.67 6.09
N ASN A 100 2.03 14.03 4.81
CA ASN A 100 0.80 14.62 4.30
C ASN A 100 -0.20 13.55 3.85
N ASP A 101 -1.49 13.87 3.93
CA ASP A 101 -2.57 12.98 3.52
C ASP A 101 -2.43 12.61 2.02
N PRO A 102 -2.15 11.33 1.69
CA PRO A 102 -1.96 10.93 0.30
C PRO A 102 -3.23 11.06 -0.54
N MET A 103 -4.42 11.01 0.08
CA MET A 103 -5.68 11.04 -0.66
C MET A 103 -5.84 12.32 -1.47
N LYS A 104 -5.35 13.47 -0.96
CA LYS A 104 -5.41 14.78 -1.65
C LYS A 104 -4.76 14.80 -3.04
N LYS A 105 -3.71 14.00 -3.25
CA LYS A 105 -3.01 13.90 -4.54
C LYS A 105 -3.53 12.74 -5.39
N LEU A 106 -3.96 11.67 -4.74
CA LEU A 106 -4.36 10.45 -5.41
C LEU A 106 -5.81 10.49 -5.90
N GLU A 107 -6.68 11.27 -5.25
CA GLU A 107 -8.10 11.34 -5.57
C GLU A 107 -8.41 12.02 -6.91
N VAL A 108 -7.52 12.90 -7.37
CA VAL A 108 -7.69 13.61 -8.64
C VAL A 108 -7.27 12.78 -9.85
N LEU A 109 -6.66 11.61 -9.64
CA LEU A 109 -6.14 10.78 -10.73
C LEU A 109 -7.30 10.13 -11.51
N PRO A 110 -7.46 10.46 -12.81
CA PRO A 110 -8.67 10.11 -13.55
C PRO A 110 -8.78 8.63 -13.87
N LYS A 111 -7.65 7.88 -13.84
CA LYS A 111 -7.58 6.47 -14.23
C LYS A 111 -7.21 5.53 -13.08
N LEU A 112 -7.01 6.05 -11.87
CA LEU A 112 -6.60 5.24 -10.72
C LEU A 112 -7.73 4.29 -10.32
N ARG A 113 -7.45 2.98 -10.38
CA ARG A 113 -8.38 1.88 -10.10
C ARG A 113 -8.03 1.12 -8.84
N ILE A 114 -6.75 1.01 -8.51
CA ILE A 114 -6.26 0.27 -7.35
C ILE A 114 -5.34 1.16 -6.53
N LEU A 115 -5.65 1.29 -5.24
CA LEU A 115 -4.80 1.97 -4.27
C LEU A 115 -4.54 1.06 -3.08
N VAL A 116 -3.27 0.85 -2.78
CA VAL A 116 -2.83 0.03 -1.65
C VAL A 116 -1.83 0.82 -0.82
N LEU A 117 -2.19 1.08 0.43
CA LEU A 117 -1.33 1.75 1.43
C LEU A 117 -1.02 0.73 2.54
N GLU A 118 0.25 0.33 2.65
CA GLU A 118 0.70 -0.70 3.58
C GLU A 118 1.87 -0.23 4.45
N ILE A 119 1.96 -0.80 5.66
CA ILE A 119 3.10 -0.67 6.58
C ILE A 119 3.56 0.78 6.71
N GLU A 120 2.86 1.59 7.50
CA GLU A 120 3.27 2.99 7.73
C GLU A 120 3.40 3.83 6.44
N ALA A 121 2.74 3.46 5.33
CA ALA A 121 2.73 4.28 4.10
C ALA A 121 2.26 5.72 4.34
N TYR A 122 1.42 5.93 5.34
CA TYR A 122 1.00 7.24 5.83
C TYR A 122 1.19 7.30 7.36
N THR A 123 1.88 8.33 7.85
CA THR A 123 2.20 8.49 9.28
C THR A 123 1.27 9.47 10.01
N GLY A 124 0.48 10.25 9.28
CA GLY A 124 -0.51 11.13 9.86
C GLY A 124 -1.73 10.39 10.43
N ASN A 125 -2.66 11.16 10.99
CA ASN A 125 -3.75 10.61 11.80
C ASN A 125 -5.15 10.78 11.20
N LYS A 126 -5.27 11.51 10.09
CA LYS A 126 -6.54 11.82 9.43
C LYS A 126 -6.37 11.72 7.92
N MET A 127 -7.24 10.95 7.27
CA MET A 127 -7.37 10.94 5.81
C MET A 127 -8.72 11.52 5.40
N HIS A 128 -8.74 12.22 4.28
CA HIS A 128 -9.94 12.83 3.73
C HIS A 128 -10.03 12.57 2.23
N CYS A 129 -11.16 12.01 1.80
CA CYS A 129 -11.52 11.92 0.39
C CYS A 129 -12.61 12.95 0.08
N SER A 130 -12.32 13.86 -0.84
CA SER A 130 -13.21 14.95 -1.24
C SER A 130 -14.37 14.43 -2.09
N LYS A 131 -15.46 15.19 -2.15
CA LYS A 131 -16.60 14.93 -3.03
C LYS A 131 -16.13 14.82 -4.49
N LEU A 132 -16.64 13.81 -5.20
CA LEU A 132 -16.23 13.45 -6.57
C LEU A 132 -14.76 13.00 -6.71
N GLY A 133 -14.03 12.86 -5.59
CA GLY A 133 -12.71 12.26 -5.58
C GLY A 133 -12.75 10.79 -6.00
N PHE A 134 -11.66 10.32 -6.60
CA PHE A 134 -11.45 8.95 -7.06
C PHE A 134 -12.51 8.47 -8.07
N PRO A 135 -12.53 9.03 -9.29
CA PRO A 135 -13.58 8.75 -10.29
C PRO A 135 -13.62 7.30 -10.79
N GLU A 136 -12.47 6.61 -10.79
CA GLU A 136 -12.33 5.24 -11.32
C GLU A 136 -11.88 4.20 -10.28
N LEU A 137 -11.79 4.56 -8.99
CA LEU A 137 -11.25 3.67 -7.96
C LEU A 137 -12.19 2.49 -7.74
N ARG A 138 -11.65 1.27 -7.78
CA ARG A 138 -12.37 0.00 -7.65
C ARG A 138 -11.92 -0.80 -6.43
N SER A 139 -10.64 -0.70 -6.07
CA SER A 139 -10.07 -1.41 -4.92
C SER A 139 -9.24 -0.46 -4.07
N LEU A 140 -9.54 -0.43 -2.76
CA LEU A 140 -8.78 0.30 -1.76
C LEU A 140 -8.35 -0.64 -0.63
N LYS A 141 -7.05 -0.68 -0.35
CA LYS A 141 -6.49 -1.39 0.80
C LYS A 141 -5.76 -0.43 1.73
N LEU A 142 -6.17 -0.43 3.00
CA LEU A 142 -5.51 0.29 4.09
C LEU A 142 -4.99 -0.74 5.09
N SER A 143 -3.68 -0.99 5.09
CA SER A 143 -3.06 -2.00 5.96
C SER A 143 -1.96 -1.43 6.84
N LYS A 144 -1.98 -1.73 8.13
CA LYS A 144 -0.92 -1.37 9.09
C LYS A 144 -0.63 0.15 9.11
N LEU A 145 -1.65 0.97 8.93
CA LEU A 145 -1.56 2.43 9.10
C LEU A 145 -1.74 2.77 10.58
N TYR A 146 -0.70 2.50 11.38
CA TYR A 146 -0.81 2.46 12.85
C TYR A 146 -1.24 3.78 13.50
N ASN A 147 -1.02 4.92 12.84
CA ASN A 147 -1.37 6.24 13.37
C ASN A 147 -2.76 6.74 12.95
N LEU A 148 -3.39 6.11 11.96
CA LEU A 148 -4.66 6.53 11.41
C LEU A 148 -5.77 6.45 12.48
N LYS A 149 -6.35 7.59 12.83
CA LYS A 149 -7.44 7.70 13.83
C LYS A 149 -8.80 7.93 13.18
N ALA A 150 -8.83 8.76 12.14
CA ALA A 150 -10.07 9.10 11.46
C ALA A 150 -9.87 9.05 9.95
N TRP A 151 -10.90 8.56 9.27
CA TRP A 151 -11.01 8.58 7.82
C TRP A 151 -12.35 9.19 7.48
N ASN A 152 -12.32 10.32 6.76
CA ASN A 152 -13.51 11.02 6.30
C ASN A 152 -13.66 10.82 4.80
N VAL A 153 -14.87 10.46 4.37
CA VAL A 153 -15.23 10.31 2.96
C VAL A 153 -16.44 11.18 2.74
N GLU A 154 -16.32 12.17 1.87
CA GLU A 154 -17.46 13.00 1.50
C GLU A 154 -18.44 12.25 0.60
N ASP A 155 -19.69 12.73 0.58
CA ASP A 155 -20.72 12.20 -0.29
C ASP A 155 -20.28 12.21 -1.76
N ARG A 156 -20.62 11.13 -2.48
CA ARG A 156 -20.26 10.91 -3.90
C ARG A 156 -18.76 10.76 -4.20
N SER A 157 -17.93 10.53 -3.19
CA SER A 157 -16.54 10.08 -3.39
C SER A 157 -16.49 8.59 -3.74
N MET A 158 -15.51 8.16 -4.55
CA MET A 158 -15.21 6.74 -4.83
C MET A 158 -16.43 5.91 -5.31
N LEU A 159 -17.32 6.49 -6.12
CA LEU A 159 -18.60 5.86 -6.53
C LEU A 159 -18.48 4.51 -7.27
N LYS A 160 -17.28 4.12 -7.71
CA LYS A 160 -17.02 2.84 -8.39
C LYS A 160 -16.30 1.81 -7.51
N LEU A 161 -16.07 2.13 -6.24
CA LEU A 161 -15.35 1.26 -5.32
C LEU A 161 -16.16 -0.01 -5.09
N SER A 162 -15.57 -1.16 -5.40
CA SER A 162 -16.18 -2.48 -5.24
C SER A 162 -15.59 -3.26 -4.06
N THR A 163 -14.31 -3.02 -3.76
CA THR A 163 -13.57 -3.74 -2.72
C THR A 163 -12.87 -2.76 -1.78
N LEU A 164 -13.14 -2.91 -0.48
CA LEU A 164 -12.44 -2.20 0.59
C LEU A 164 -11.82 -3.23 1.55
N GLU A 165 -10.51 -3.12 1.78
CA GLU A 165 -9.81 -3.91 2.79
C GLU A 165 -9.18 -2.99 3.84
N ILE A 166 -9.53 -3.22 5.12
CA ILE A 166 -8.95 -2.51 6.26
C ILE A 166 -8.31 -3.55 7.17
N GLN A 167 -6.99 -3.46 7.30
CA GLN A 167 -6.21 -4.41 8.08
C GLN A 167 -5.31 -3.69 9.08
N ASN A 168 -5.35 -4.10 10.36
CA ASN A 168 -4.40 -3.65 11.38
C ASN A 168 -4.24 -2.12 11.53
N CYS A 169 -5.32 -1.36 11.28
CA CYS A 169 -5.39 0.10 11.48
C CYS A 169 -5.96 0.41 12.88
N ARG A 170 -5.28 -0.06 13.94
CA ARG A 170 -5.84 -0.22 15.29
C ARG A 170 -6.35 1.06 15.99
N ARG A 171 -5.97 2.25 15.53
CA ARG A 171 -6.43 3.53 16.12
C ARG A 171 -7.69 4.08 15.46
N MET A 172 -8.08 3.53 14.31
CA MET A 172 -9.32 3.88 13.64
C MET A 172 -10.47 3.21 14.37
N LYS A 173 -11.42 4.03 14.86
CA LYS A 173 -12.50 3.56 15.74
C LYS A 173 -13.81 3.24 15.03
N MET A 174 -14.02 3.79 13.85
CA MET A 174 -15.28 3.70 13.11
C MET A 174 -15.04 3.88 11.61
N LEU A 175 -16.01 3.42 10.81
CA LEU A 175 -16.06 3.69 9.38
C LEU A 175 -16.60 5.10 9.05
N PRO A 176 -16.16 5.72 7.93
CA PRO A 176 -16.69 6.99 7.46
C PRO A 176 -18.18 6.90 7.11
N GLU A 177 -18.94 7.95 7.38
CA GLU A 177 -20.37 8.05 7.01
C GLU A 177 -20.56 7.98 5.48
N GLY A 178 -19.65 8.58 4.70
CA GLY A 178 -19.77 8.63 3.23
C GLY A 178 -19.75 7.27 2.51
N LEU A 179 -19.39 6.17 3.20
CA LEU A 179 -19.47 4.82 2.62
C LEU A 179 -20.92 4.42 2.27
N GLU A 180 -21.92 5.03 2.91
CA GLU A 180 -23.34 4.78 2.62
C GLU A 180 -23.68 5.13 1.16
N SER A 181 -23.02 6.15 0.61
CA SER A 181 -23.21 6.61 -0.77
C SER A 181 -22.59 5.68 -1.83
N ILE A 182 -21.74 4.72 -1.42
CA ILE A 182 -20.99 3.85 -2.33
C ILE A 182 -21.77 2.55 -2.58
N HIS A 183 -22.80 2.64 -3.42
CA HIS A 183 -23.66 1.50 -3.73
C HIS A 183 -22.98 0.39 -4.56
N THR A 184 -21.78 0.63 -5.09
CA THR A 184 -20.98 -0.38 -5.79
C THR A 184 -20.17 -1.27 -4.84
N LEU A 185 -20.04 -0.90 -3.57
CA LEU A 185 -19.22 -1.63 -2.61
C LEU A 185 -19.84 -3.01 -2.35
N SER A 186 -19.20 -4.05 -2.88
CA SER A 186 -19.67 -5.43 -2.82
C SER A 186 -18.89 -6.27 -1.81
N LYS A 187 -17.68 -5.86 -1.46
CA LYS A 187 -16.81 -6.61 -0.54
C LYS A 187 -16.08 -5.68 0.43
N LEU A 188 -16.29 -5.91 1.73
CA LEU A 188 -15.57 -5.27 2.82
C LEU A 188 -14.80 -6.34 3.60
N LYS A 189 -13.47 -6.28 3.58
CA LYS A 189 -12.62 -7.18 4.36
C LYS A 189 -12.01 -6.45 5.55
N ILE A 190 -12.27 -6.94 6.75
CA ILE A 190 -11.75 -6.43 8.01
C ILE A 190 -10.83 -7.49 8.61
N SER A 191 -9.61 -7.15 9.00
CA SER A 191 -8.69 -8.14 9.58
C SER A 191 -7.75 -7.50 10.60
N MET A 192 -7.46 -8.19 11.71
CA MET A 192 -6.56 -7.68 12.76
C MET A 192 -6.96 -6.29 13.30
N MET A 193 -8.25 -5.96 13.27
CA MET A 193 -8.80 -4.71 13.83
C MET A 193 -9.26 -4.95 15.28
N PRO A 194 -9.24 -3.92 16.15
CA PRO A 194 -9.67 -4.07 17.55
C PRO A 194 -11.10 -4.61 17.63
N LYS A 195 -11.40 -5.41 18.66
CA LYS A 195 -12.73 -5.97 18.86
C LYS A 195 -13.83 -4.91 18.83
N GLY A 196 -13.62 -3.78 19.51
CA GLY A 196 -14.56 -2.66 19.51
C GLY A 196 -14.83 -2.04 18.13
N PHE A 197 -13.91 -2.17 17.16
CA PHE A 197 -14.18 -1.79 15.76
C PHE A 197 -15.01 -2.87 15.07
N GLN A 198 -14.66 -4.15 15.25
CA GLN A 198 -15.37 -5.27 14.63
C GLN A 198 -16.83 -5.37 15.13
N ASP A 199 -17.08 -5.12 16.42
CA ASP A 199 -18.42 -5.17 17.02
C ASP A 199 -19.36 -4.12 16.40
N ARG A 200 -18.84 -3.00 15.89
CA ARG A 200 -19.63 -1.99 15.15
C ARG A 200 -20.10 -2.48 13.77
N LEU A 201 -19.55 -3.59 13.29
CA LEU A 201 -19.86 -4.23 12.02
C LEU A 201 -20.51 -5.61 12.19
N ARG A 202 -20.69 -6.09 13.42
CA ARG A 202 -21.30 -7.39 13.72
C ARG A 202 -22.75 -7.21 14.17
N MET A 203 -23.53 -8.26 13.97
CA MET A 203 -24.82 -8.42 14.63
C MET A 203 -24.57 -9.04 16.00
N VAL A 204 -24.97 -8.36 17.07
CA VAL A 204 -24.89 -8.86 18.45
C VAL A 204 -26.30 -8.84 19.03
N ASP A 205 -26.79 -9.99 19.48
CA ASP A 205 -28.13 -10.16 20.06
C ASP A 205 -29.28 -9.61 19.18
N GLY A 206 -29.17 -9.79 17.86
CA GLY A 206 -30.15 -9.31 16.88
C GLY A 206 -30.10 -7.80 16.62
N LYS A 207 -29.21 -7.05 17.28
CA LYS A 207 -28.94 -5.64 17.00
C LYS A 207 -27.69 -5.51 16.14
N GLY A 208 -27.81 -4.76 15.05
CA GLY A 208 -26.66 -4.45 14.21
C GLY A 208 -25.76 -3.40 14.86
N GLY A 209 -24.45 -3.62 14.78
CA GLY A 209 -23.47 -2.61 15.15
C GLY A 209 -23.67 -1.30 14.39
N GLU A 210 -23.28 -0.19 15.03
CA GLU A 210 -23.57 1.17 14.56
C GLU A 210 -23.07 1.50 13.15
N ASP A 211 -22.01 0.83 12.67
CA ASP A 211 -21.43 1.12 11.35
C ASP A 211 -22.06 0.26 10.24
N LEU A 212 -22.89 -0.74 10.55
CA LEU A 212 -23.60 -1.53 9.54
C LEU A 212 -24.51 -0.67 8.65
N ARG A 213 -25.13 0.38 9.21
CA ARG A 213 -25.96 1.33 8.44
C ARG A 213 -25.18 2.08 7.37
N LYS A 214 -23.85 2.17 7.50
CA LYS A 214 -22.96 2.90 6.58
C LYS A 214 -22.50 2.04 5.42
N ILE A 215 -22.82 0.74 5.44
CA ILE A 215 -22.40 -0.21 4.43
C ILE A 215 -23.61 -0.58 3.58
N ASN A 216 -23.40 -0.67 2.27
CA ASN A 216 -24.40 -1.19 1.36
C ASN A 216 -24.90 -2.56 1.85
N PRO A 217 -26.22 -2.78 2.03
CA PRO A 217 -26.76 -4.08 2.46
C PRO A 217 -26.39 -5.27 1.58
N LYS A 218 -26.01 -5.04 0.31
CA LYS A 218 -25.52 -6.08 -0.61
C LYS A 218 -24.03 -6.39 -0.46
N CYS A 219 -23.32 -5.65 0.39
CA CYS A 219 -21.90 -5.83 0.63
C CYS A 219 -21.66 -7.06 1.51
N THR A 220 -20.80 -7.96 1.05
CA THR A 220 -20.28 -9.06 1.87
C THR A 220 -19.20 -8.54 2.80
N ILE A 221 -19.39 -8.71 4.10
CA ILE A 221 -18.39 -8.39 5.13
C ILE A 221 -17.63 -9.66 5.50
N GLU A 222 -16.32 -9.66 5.28
CA GLU A 222 -15.42 -10.76 5.61
C GLU A 222 -14.49 -10.35 6.75
N PHE A 223 -14.46 -11.16 7.81
CA PHE A 223 -13.48 -11.03 8.88
C PHE A 223 -12.35 -12.03 8.63
N GLY A 224 -11.11 -11.53 8.52
CA GLY A 224 -9.94 -12.38 8.38
C GLY A 224 -9.71 -13.20 9.64
N SER A 225 -9.20 -14.43 9.48
CA SER A 225 -8.84 -15.31 10.60
C SER A 225 -7.81 -14.62 11.49
N ASP A 226 -8.23 -14.31 12.71
CA ASP A 226 -7.40 -13.68 13.72
C ASP A 226 -6.26 -14.63 14.10
N ASP A 227 -5.01 -14.28 13.77
CA ASP A 227 -3.90 -14.68 14.64
C ASP A 227 -4.00 -13.75 15.87
N PRO A 228 -4.27 -14.27 17.08
CA PRO A 228 -4.44 -13.45 18.27
C PRO A 228 -3.13 -12.74 18.60
N TRP A 229 -3.00 -11.47 18.21
CA TRP A 229 -1.98 -10.61 18.78
C TRP A 229 -2.52 -10.08 20.11
N PRO A 230 -1.86 -10.29 21.25
CA PRO A 230 -2.38 -9.87 22.55
C PRO A 230 -2.68 -8.37 22.54
N GLU A 231 -3.90 -8.04 22.96
CA GLU A 231 -4.34 -6.66 23.17
C GLU A 231 -3.48 -6.06 24.29
N TYR A 232 -2.36 -5.41 23.93
CA TYR A 232 -1.72 -4.49 24.86
C TYR A 232 -2.56 -3.23 24.94
N THR A 233 -3.46 -3.21 25.91
CA THR A 233 -3.99 -1.97 26.49
C THR A 233 -2.79 -1.21 27.05
N THR A 234 -2.38 -0.12 26.41
CA THR A 234 -1.44 0.82 27.02
C THR A 234 -2.17 2.15 27.17
N ASP A 235 -3.01 2.18 28.20
CA ASP A 235 -3.33 3.39 28.93
C ASP A 235 -2.29 3.49 30.06
N SER A 236 -1.17 4.16 29.78
CA SER A 236 -0.20 4.73 30.74
C SER A 236 1.13 5.06 30.04
N ALA A 237 1.76 6.10 30.58
CA ALA A 237 2.84 6.88 30.01
C ALA A 237 4.20 6.16 29.96
N GLN A 238 5.10 6.77 29.16
CA GLN A 238 6.53 6.48 28.97
C GLN A 238 6.85 5.26 28.08
N ARG A 239 6.82 5.49 26.76
CA ARG A 239 7.63 4.70 25.82
C ARG A 239 9.03 5.32 25.74
N PRO A 240 10.11 4.53 25.76
CA PRO A 240 11.45 5.07 25.54
C PRO A 240 11.56 5.60 24.10
N ASP A 241 12.12 6.80 23.95
CA ASP A 241 12.29 7.47 22.64
C ASP A 241 13.33 6.76 21.74
N THR A 242 14.14 5.86 22.31
CA THR A 242 15.28 5.20 21.65
C THR A 242 15.40 3.72 22.01
N CYS A 243 15.89 2.92 21.07
CA CYS A 243 16.30 1.53 21.27
C CYS A 243 17.50 1.42 22.18
N ALA A 244 17.31 0.83 23.37
CA ALA A 244 18.42 0.56 24.29
C ALA A 244 19.50 -0.38 23.69
N ALA A 245 19.17 -1.16 22.65
CA ALA A 245 20.09 -2.09 22.00
C ALA A 245 20.81 -1.51 20.75
N CYS A 246 20.20 -0.56 20.04
CA CYS A 246 20.80 0.00 18.80
C CYS A 246 20.77 1.53 18.71
N GLY A 247 20.34 2.23 19.76
CA GLY A 247 20.20 3.69 19.82
C GLY A 247 19.11 4.27 18.91
N SER A 248 18.40 3.45 18.13
CA SER A 248 17.47 3.92 17.10
C SER A 248 16.19 4.51 17.68
N THR A 249 15.82 5.71 17.22
CA THR A 249 14.51 6.34 17.46
C THR A 249 13.42 5.80 16.53
N SER A 250 13.76 4.93 15.57
CA SER A 250 12.84 4.40 14.56
C SER A 250 12.08 3.18 15.10
N GLN A 251 10.77 3.34 15.33
CA GLN A 251 9.84 2.25 15.71
C GLN A 251 9.82 1.10 14.69
N THR A 252 10.23 1.35 13.45
CA THR A 252 10.33 0.35 12.38
C THR A 252 11.49 -0.62 12.63
N TYR A 253 12.66 -0.11 13.04
CA TYR A 253 13.81 -0.95 13.42
C TYR A 253 13.53 -1.77 14.67
N TRP A 254 12.83 -1.19 15.64
CA TRP A 254 12.36 -1.91 16.83
C TRP A 254 11.49 -3.11 16.50
N ARG A 255 10.53 -2.95 15.58
CA ARG A 255 9.61 -4.03 15.18
C ARG A 255 10.27 -5.09 14.31
N PHE A 256 11.15 -4.69 13.39
CA PHE A 256 11.96 -5.63 12.60
C PHE A 256 12.88 -6.45 13.51
N TYR A 257 13.58 -5.79 14.44
CA TYR A 257 14.53 -6.44 15.35
C TYR A 257 13.85 -7.31 16.42
N CYS A 258 12.71 -6.89 16.98
CA CYS A 258 11.93 -7.70 17.92
C CYS A 258 11.32 -8.93 17.24
N ASN A 259 10.79 -8.82 16.02
CA ASN A 259 10.31 -9.99 15.26
C ASN A 259 11.48 -10.91 14.86
N PHE A 260 12.63 -10.35 14.49
CA PHE A 260 13.83 -11.13 14.18
C PHE A 260 14.35 -11.90 15.39
N LYS A 261 14.36 -11.30 16.60
CA LYS A 261 14.78 -12.00 17.83
C LYS A 261 13.74 -12.98 18.38
N GLN A 262 12.45 -12.70 18.25
CA GLN A 262 11.40 -13.65 18.70
C GLN A 262 11.31 -14.89 17.79
N ASN A 263 11.64 -14.77 16.51
CA ASN A 263 11.70 -15.91 15.58
C ASN A 263 13.05 -16.64 15.56
N SER A 264 14.06 -16.16 16.30
CA SER A 264 15.41 -16.76 16.34
C SER A 264 15.64 -17.67 17.55
N SER A 265 14.62 -18.03 18.32
CA SER A 265 14.74 -19.06 19.36
C SER A 265 14.54 -20.47 18.80
N PHE A 266 15.17 -20.78 17.67
CA PHE A 266 15.61 -22.13 17.30
C PHE A 266 16.76 -21.91 16.32
N GLY A 267 17.97 -22.16 16.78
CA GLY A 267 19.15 -22.12 15.93
C GLY A 267 19.06 -23.28 14.96
N GLU A 268 18.82 -22.99 13.68
CA GLU A 268 19.21 -23.84 12.56
C GLU A 268 19.14 -23.02 11.26
N THR A 269 20.28 -22.95 10.57
CA THR A 269 20.40 -22.53 9.17
C THR A 269 19.53 -23.43 8.31
N ILE A 270 18.49 -22.88 7.68
CA ILE A 270 17.74 -23.57 6.63
C ILE A 270 17.68 -22.66 5.40
N THR A 271 18.47 -23.05 4.41
CA THR A 271 18.31 -22.71 3.00
C THR A 271 17.08 -23.44 2.45
N ASP A 272 16.39 -22.79 1.51
CA ASP A 272 15.32 -23.30 0.63
C ASP A 272 13.86 -23.28 1.14
N PHE A 273 13.02 -22.56 0.39
CA PHE A 273 11.57 -22.78 0.32
C PHE A 273 11.23 -23.48 -1.00
N PRO A 274 10.31 -24.47 -1.00
CA PRO A 274 10.07 -25.33 -2.15
C PRO A 274 9.19 -24.68 -3.21
N SER A 275 9.54 -24.98 -4.46
CA SER A 275 8.71 -24.85 -5.65
C SER A 275 7.68 -25.99 -5.71
N SER A 276 6.45 -25.69 -6.14
CA SER A 276 5.65 -26.64 -6.92
C SER A 276 4.69 -25.91 -7.86
N SER A 277 4.84 -26.26 -9.14
CA SER A 277 3.98 -26.04 -10.31
C SER A 277 2.67 -26.84 -10.16
N SER A 278 1.58 -26.71 -10.94
CA SER A 278 1.29 -26.35 -12.33
C SER A 278 -0.26 -26.14 -12.41
N THR A 279 -0.97 -25.68 -13.45
CA THR A 279 -0.78 -25.56 -14.91
C THR A 279 -1.83 -24.56 -15.43
N GLU A 280 -1.45 -23.63 -16.32
CA GLU A 280 -2.05 -23.47 -17.66
C GLU A 280 -1.32 -22.35 -18.41
N THR A 281 -0.86 -22.70 -19.60
CA THR A 281 0.03 -21.96 -20.49
C THR A 281 -0.71 -20.88 -21.28
N ARG A 282 -0.24 -19.63 -21.16
CA ARG A 282 -0.22 -18.63 -22.24
C ARG A 282 1.08 -17.84 -22.13
N ASP A 283 1.75 -17.65 -23.26
CA ASP A 283 3.10 -17.08 -23.34
C ASP A 283 3.20 -15.72 -22.65
N PHE A 284 3.92 -15.68 -21.53
CA PHE A 284 4.37 -14.46 -20.86
C PHE A 284 5.89 -14.46 -20.85
N ALA A 285 6.51 -13.48 -21.51
CA ALA A 285 7.90 -13.15 -21.26
C ALA A 285 7.98 -12.40 -19.91
N SER A 286 8.28 -13.14 -18.84
CA SER A 286 8.62 -12.61 -17.52
C SER A 286 10.14 -12.59 -17.38
N SER A 287 10.78 -11.42 -17.42
CA SER A 287 12.16 -11.28 -17.00
C SER A 287 12.19 -10.94 -15.51
N SER A 288 12.32 -11.96 -14.65
CA SER A 288 12.67 -11.77 -13.24
C SER A 288 14.19 -11.62 -13.15
N VAL A 289 14.69 -10.40 -12.98
CA VAL A 289 16.10 -10.16 -12.65
C VAL A 289 16.19 -10.06 -11.13
N THR A 290 16.65 -11.14 -10.49
CA THR A 290 17.05 -11.14 -9.08
C THR A 290 18.52 -10.75 -9.01
N THR A 291 18.85 -9.53 -8.63
CA THR A 291 20.23 -9.12 -8.35
C THR A 291 20.61 -9.55 -6.93
N LYS A 292 21.69 -10.32 -6.80
CA LYS A 292 22.39 -10.57 -5.53
C LYS A 292 23.13 -9.33 -5.05
#